data_AF-A0A355GB48-F1
#
_entry.id   AF-A0A355GB48-F1
#
_cell.length_a   1.000
_cell.length_b   1.000
_cell.length_c   1.000
_cell.angle_alpha   90.00
_cell.angle_beta   90.00
_cell.angle_gamma   90.00
#
_symmetry.space_group_name_H-M   'P 1'
#
loop_
_entity.id
_entity.type
_entity.pdbx_description
1 polymer ?
#
loop_
_entity_poly.entity_id
_entity_poly.type
_entity_poly.pdbx_seq_one_letter_code
_entity_poly.pdbx_strand_id
1 'polypeptide(L)'
;SFKRHTMFNPPGKQQREGMDRQTMKIADRQERLDQLIRNYRVRGHILASLDPLGKQRATPPELMPEFYDFSERDYDRVFSTSTFGGPKQRTLREMIQWLRNTYCRSIGAQFMHIDSLRVRKWLQNRMESTANFLKFERPESLRILRRLTDAVVFEEFIQKKYVGLKSFSLEGAESLIPLLDLAIEKAGEQGVDEIVFGMAHRGRLNVLTNIMGKKPREIFREYEDSVPEMCVGRGDVKYHLGYSSDWMTETGHNVHLTLCFNPSHLEFVNPVAMGRMRAKQDRWANIDRTKGMVLLIHGDAAFAGEGVVQESLNLSELRGYRTGGTIHVIVNNQIGFTTDPAQSRSSTYATDVAKMLQIPIFHVNGEDPEAVAQVVRLA
;
A
#
# COMPACT_ATOMS: atom_id res chain seq x y z
N SER A 1 -13.87 31.69 51.27
CA SER A 1 -13.16 31.12 52.43
C SER A 1 -12.12 30.12 51.92
N PHE A 2 -10.86 30.54 51.76
CA PHE A 2 -9.77 29.65 51.35
C PHE A 2 -9.23 28.92 52.58
N LYS A 3 -9.47 27.61 52.69
CA LYS A 3 -8.82 26.79 53.72
C LYS A 3 -7.35 26.61 53.35
N ARG A 4 -6.44 27.22 54.12
CA ARG A 4 -4.99 27.04 53.98
C ARG A 4 -4.61 25.64 54.47
N HIS A 5 -4.12 24.80 53.57
CA HIS A 5 -3.47 23.54 53.93
C HIS A 5 -1.98 23.80 54.18
N THR A 6 -1.47 23.34 55.33
CA THR A 6 -0.05 23.43 55.71
C THR A 6 0.52 22.02 55.91
N MET A 7 1.84 21.89 55.93
CA MET A 7 2.55 20.62 56.18
C MET A 7 2.14 19.95 57.52
N PHE A 8 1.60 20.73 58.46
CA PHE A 8 1.11 20.30 59.77
C PHE A 8 -0.40 20.03 59.83
N ASN A 9 -1.13 20.22 58.72
CA ASN A 9 -2.54 19.86 58.59
C ASN A 9 -2.81 19.21 57.23
N PRO A 10 -2.35 17.96 57.03
CA PRO A 10 -2.55 17.24 55.78
C PRO A 10 -4.05 17.08 55.51
N PRO A 11 -4.48 17.04 54.23
CA PRO A 11 -5.86 16.79 53.89
C PRO A 11 -6.36 15.53 54.61
N GLY A 12 -7.55 15.61 55.21
CA GLY A 12 -8.10 14.54 56.03
C GLY A 12 -8.15 13.21 55.27
N LYS A 13 -8.01 12.08 55.99
CA LYS A 13 -7.93 10.73 55.42
C LYS A 13 -9.01 10.44 54.35
N GLN A 14 -10.24 10.93 54.57
CA GLN A 14 -11.35 10.85 53.61
C GLN A 14 -11.15 11.68 52.32
N GLN A 15 -10.51 12.85 52.39
CA GLN A 15 -10.16 13.64 51.20
C GLN A 15 -9.05 12.96 50.39
N ARG A 16 -8.06 12.34 51.06
CA ARG A 16 -7.04 11.53 50.38
C ARG A 16 -7.63 10.29 49.71
N GLU A 17 -8.45 9.52 50.43
CA GLU A 17 -9.13 8.34 49.87
C GLU A 17 -10.08 8.69 48.72
N GLY A 18 -10.75 9.84 48.78
CA GLY A 18 -11.58 10.37 47.69
C GLY A 18 -10.77 10.78 46.45
N MET A 19 -9.64 11.47 46.65
CA MET A 19 -8.69 11.80 45.59
C MET A 19 -8.08 10.55 44.96
N ASP A 20 -7.68 9.57 45.75
CA ASP A 20 -7.06 8.32 45.27
C ASP A 20 -8.07 7.51 44.43
N ARG A 21 -9.34 7.42 44.86
CA ARG A 21 -10.41 6.78 44.08
C ARG A 21 -10.71 7.50 42.77
N GLN A 22 -10.65 8.83 42.74
CA GLN A 22 -10.89 9.60 41.52
C GLN A 22 -9.72 9.47 40.55
N THR A 23 -8.48 9.51 41.04
CA THR A 23 -7.27 9.29 40.25
C THR A 23 -7.25 7.89 39.64
N MET A 24 -7.58 6.85 40.42
CA MET A 24 -7.68 5.48 39.92
C MET A 24 -8.75 5.33 38.83
N LYS A 25 -9.91 5.98 38.97
CA LYS A 25 -10.95 5.98 37.93
C LYS A 25 -10.53 6.70 36.64
N ILE A 26 -9.72 7.75 36.74
CA ILE A 26 -9.18 8.44 35.55
C ILE A 26 -8.14 7.55 34.87
N ALA A 27 -7.26 6.93 35.65
CA ALA A 27 -6.24 6.01 35.13
C ALA A 27 -6.86 4.79 34.44
N ASP A 28 -7.85 4.14 35.04
CA ASP A 28 -8.58 3.00 34.46
C ASP A 28 -9.23 3.37 33.11
N ARG A 29 -9.86 4.55 33.01
CA ARG A 29 -10.42 5.03 31.74
C ARG A 29 -9.36 5.35 30.70
N GLN A 30 -8.22 5.91 31.10
CA GLN A 30 -7.11 6.17 30.20
C GLN A 30 -6.52 4.85 29.67
N GLU A 31 -6.40 3.82 30.52
CA GLU A 31 -5.94 2.49 30.10
C GLU A 31 -6.89 1.87 29.07
N ARG A 32 -8.20 1.90 29.32
CA ARG A 32 -9.23 1.45 28.36
C ARG A 32 -9.14 2.15 27.02
N LEU A 33 -8.89 3.46 27.05
CA LEU A 33 -8.68 4.25 25.85
C LEU A 33 -7.41 3.84 25.10
N ASP A 34 -6.30 3.62 25.81
CA ASP A 34 -5.05 3.17 25.21
C ASP A 34 -5.21 1.78 24.55
N GLN A 35 -6.02 0.89 25.16
CA GLN A 35 -6.40 -0.39 24.56
C GLN A 35 -7.22 -0.21 23.28
N LEU A 36 -8.22 0.69 23.28
CA LEU A 36 -9.00 1.03 22.09
C LEU A 36 -8.09 1.56 20.96
N ILE A 37 -7.21 2.53 21.25
CA ILE A 37 -6.24 3.08 20.28
C ILE A 37 -5.38 1.96 19.70
N ARG A 38 -4.84 1.09 20.56
CA ARG A 38 -4.03 -0.06 20.13
C ARG A 38 -4.82 -0.95 19.18
N ASN A 39 -6.09 -1.24 19.46
CA ASN A 39 -6.89 -2.08 18.58
C ASN A 39 -7.26 -1.42 17.25
N TYR A 40 -7.46 -0.10 17.19
CA TYR A 40 -7.53 0.62 15.91
C TYR A 40 -6.25 0.46 15.08
N ARG A 41 -5.06 0.56 15.72
CA ARG A 41 -3.77 0.35 15.03
C ARG A 41 -3.59 -1.09 14.54
N VAL A 42 -4.10 -2.07 15.27
CA VAL A 42 -3.93 -3.51 14.95
C VAL A 42 -4.99 -4.00 13.95
N ARG A 43 -6.26 -3.63 14.14
CA ARG A 43 -7.42 -4.19 13.44
C ARG A 43 -8.22 -3.18 12.64
N GLY A 44 -7.90 -1.88 12.69
CA GLY A 44 -8.65 -0.83 11.97
C GLY A 44 -8.77 -1.10 10.47
N HIS A 45 -7.76 -1.72 9.88
CA HIS A 45 -7.75 -2.16 8.49
C HIS A 45 -8.90 -3.13 8.11
N ILE A 46 -9.56 -3.78 9.09
CA ILE A 46 -10.73 -4.64 8.86
C ILE A 46 -11.98 -3.80 8.56
N LEU A 47 -12.08 -2.62 9.17
CA LEU A 47 -13.18 -1.66 8.98
C LEU A 47 -12.95 -0.67 7.83
N ALA A 48 -11.75 -0.68 7.25
CA ALA A 48 -11.42 0.18 6.12
C ALA A 48 -12.35 -0.07 4.93
N SER A 49 -12.77 1.01 4.27
CA SER A 49 -13.59 0.98 3.05
C SER A 49 -12.71 0.66 1.84
N LEU A 50 -12.30 -0.61 1.75
CA LEU A 50 -11.33 -1.10 0.77
C LEU A 50 -11.98 -1.65 -0.50
N ASP A 51 -13.19 -2.20 -0.37
CA ASP A 51 -13.86 -2.85 -1.49
C ASP A 51 -14.70 -1.83 -2.29
N PRO A 52 -14.34 -1.54 -3.54
CA PRO A 52 -15.13 -0.66 -4.40
C PRO A 52 -16.51 -1.23 -4.74
N LEU A 53 -16.71 -2.55 -4.60
CA LEU A 53 -18.00 -3.22 -4.81
C LEU A 53 -18.92 -3.17 -3.58
N GLY A 54 -18.46 -2.58 -2.47
CA GLY A 54 -19.29 -2.31 -1.29
C GLY A 54 -19.48 -3.48 -0.32
N LYS A 55 -18.68 -4.57 -0.41
CA LYS A 55 -18.75 -5.67 0.56
C LYS A 55 -18.27 -5.21 1.94
N GLN A 56 -19.21 -5.03 2.85
CA GLN A 56 -18.90 -4.72 4.24
C GLN A 56 -18.42 -5.96 4.99
N ARG A 57 -17.47 -5.73 5.90
CA ARG A 57 -16.98 -6.75 6.84
C ARG A 57 -17.61 -6.53 8.20
N ALA A 58 -17.80 -7.63 8.93
CA ALA A 58 -18.31 -7.56 10.29
C ALA A 58 -17.37 -6.71 11.17
N THR A 59 -17.96 -5.78 11.90
CA THR A 59 -17.24 -4.90 12.83
C THR A 59 -16.67 -5.72 13.98
N PRO A 60 -15.34 -5.74 14.18
CA PRO A 60 -14.76 -6.35 15.36
C PRO A 60 -15.25 -5.64 16.63
N PRO A 61 -15.73 -6.37 17.67
CA PRO A 61 -16.18 -5.76 18.91
C PRO A 61 -15.12 -4.86 19.57
N GLU A 62 -13.83 -5.19 19.43
CA GLU A 62 -12.74 -4.44 20.07
C GLU A 62 -12.48 -3.06 19.44
N LEU A 63 -13.20 -2.70 18.37
CA LEU A 63 -13.16 -1.36 17.77
C LEU A 63 -14.34 -0.47 18.21
N MET A 64 -15.29 -1.04 18.96
CA MET A 64 -16.45 -0.36 19.51
C MET A 64 -16.10 0.16 20.92
N PRO A 65 -16.28 1.46 21.23
CA PRO A 65 -16.03 2.01 22.56
C PRO A 65 -16.82 1.30 23.68
N GLU A 66 -18.00 0.79 23.35
CA GLU A 66 -18.89 0.07 24.26
C GLU A 66 -18.26 -1.23 24.79
N PHE A 67 -17.34 -1.84 24.03
CA PHE A 67 -16.57 -3.02 24.47
C PHE A 67 -15.64 -2.71 25.66
N TYR A 68 -15.29 -1.44 25.87
CA TYR A 68 -14.45 -0.96 26.96
C TYR A 68 -15.24 -0.25 28.08
N ASP A 69 -16.56 -0.45 28.12
CA ASP A 69 -17.52 0.23 28.99
C ASP A 69 -17.55 1.76 28.85
N PHE A 70 -17.19 2.31 27.67
CA PHE A 70 -17.49 3.72 27.41
C PHE A 70 -18.98 3.88 27.10
N SER A 71 -19.62 4.77 27.85
CA SER A 71 -21.01 5.17 27.61
C SER A 71 -21.08 6.44 26.77
N GLU A 72 -22.26 6.80 26.27
CA GLU A 72 -22.45 8.08 25.54
C GLU A 72 -21.99 9.31 26.35
N ARG A 73 -22.07 9.25 27.68
CA ARG A 73 -21.63 10.33 28.57
C ARG A 73 -20.12 10.51 28.61
N ASP A 74 -19.36 9.53 28.14
CA ASP A 74 -17.90 9.56 28.09
C ASP A 74 -17.37 10.19 26.80
N TYR A 75 -18.19 10.33 25.76
CA TYR A 75 -17.76 10.84 24.45
C TYR A 75 -17.23 12.26 24.50
N ASP A 76 -17.80 13.11 25.35
CA ASP A 76 -17.41 14.52 25.47
C ASP A 76 -16.36 14.75 26.59
N ARG A 77 -15.86 13.67 27.20
CA ARG A 77 -14.78 13.75 28.19
C ARG A 77 -13.43 13.90 27.51
N VAL A 78 -12.57 14.71 28.13
CA VAL A 78 -11.22 14.99 27.65
C VAL A 78 -10.22 13.97 28.19
N PHE A 79 -9.40 13.43 27.30
CA PHE A 79 -8.35 12.46 27.60
C PHE A 79 -6.98 12.96 27.16
N SER A 80 -5.92 12.37 27.73
CA SER A 80 -4.56 12.64 27.28
C SER A 80 -4.25 11.87 26.01
N THR A 81 -3.63 12.53 25.05
CA THR A 81 -3.19 11.98 23.75
C THR A 81 -1.67 11.95 23.63
N SER A 82 -0.94 11.84 24.74
CA SER A 82 0.53 11.86 24.74
C SER A 82 1.18 10.74 23.92
N THR A 83 0.48 9.63 23.72
CA THR A 83 0.89 8.47 22.90
C THR A 83 0.44 8.56 21.43
N PHE A 84 -0.16 9.70 21.06
CA PHE A 84 -0.83 9.94 19.79
C PHE A 84 -0.21 11.17 19.09
N GLY A 85 -0.11 11.16 17.77
CA GLY A 85 0.35 12.34 17.02
C GLY A 85 -0.69 13.48 17.04
N GLY A 86 -0.30 14.71 17.43
CA GLY A 86 -1.16 15.90 17.35
C GLY A 86 -1.39 16.64 18.69
N PRO A 87 -2.59 17.21 18.93
CA PRO A 87 -2.92 17.94 20.16
C PRO A 87 -2.69 17.07 21.40
N LYS A 88 -2.32 17.68 22.55
CA LYS A 88 -2.02 16.97 23.81
C LYS A 88 -3.25 16.43 24.54
N GLN A 89 -4.44 16.91 24.19
CA GLN A 89 -5.71 16.48 24.74
C GLN A 89 -6.79 16.50 23.65
N ARG A 90 -7.70 15.53 23.69
CA ARG A 90 -8.87 15.41 22.81
C ARG A 90 -10.05 14.82 23.56
N THR A 91 -11.25 15.10 23.11
CA THR A 91 -12.43 14.35 23.56
C THR A 91 -12.39 12.92 23.03
N LEU A 92 -13.06 11.98 23.71
CA LEU A 92 -13.18 10.59 23.22
C LEU A 92 -13.80 10.56 21.81
N ARG A 93 -14.82 11.40 21.55
CA ARG A 93 -15.45 11.57 20.24
C ARG A 93 -14.47 11.95 19.15
N GLU A 94 -13.69 13.00 19.36
CA GLU A 94 -12.67 13.46 18.41
C GLU A 94 -11.60 12.39 18.18
N MET A 95 -11.23 11.66 19.22
CA MET A 95 -10.22 10.61 19.12
C MET A 95 -10.70 9.43 18.27
N ILE A 96 -11.92 8.94 18.52
CA ILE A 96 -12.51 7.86 17.71
C ILE A 96 -12.62 8.31 16.25
N GLN A 97 -13.09 9.54 16.00
CA GLN A 97 -13.20 10.06 14.64
C GLN A 97 -11.83 10.12 13.96
N TRP A 98 -10.80 10.56 14.68
CA TRP A 98 -9.45 10.62 14.14
C TRP A 98 -8.87 9.25 13.83
N LEU A 99 -9.06 8.26 14.72
CA LEU A 99 -8.62 6.88 14.48
C LEU A 99 -9.35 6.25 13.29
N ARG A 100 -10.66 6.48 13.17
CA ARG A 100 -11.45 6.05 12.01
C ARG A 100 -10.96 6.70 10.72
N ASN A 101 -10.67 8.00 10.74
CA ASN A 101 -10.10 8.70 9.59
C ASN A 101 -8.73 8.10 9.20
N THR A 102 -7.90 7.77 10.18
CA THR A 102 -6.53 7.28 9.95
C THR A 102 -6.50 5.84 9.43
N TYR A 103 -7.29 4.94 10.01
CA TYR A 103 -7.15 3.48 9.81
C TYR A 103 -8.34 2.79 9.15
N CYS A 104 -9.48 3.48 9.01
CA CYS A 104 -10.74 2.88 8.56
C CYS A 104 -11.38 3.59 7.34
N ARG A 105 -10.66 4.51 6.67
CA ARG A 105 -11.10 5.12 5.39
C ARG A 105 -10.69 4.23 4.20
N SER A 106 -10.27 4.83 3.09
CA SER A 106 -9.83 4.18 1.87
C SER A 106 -8.49 3.44 2.01
N ILE A 107 -7.78 3.60 3.14
CA ILE A 107 -6.50 2.95 3.42
C ILE A 107 -6.62 2.12 4.71
N GLY A 108 -6.34 0.82 4.60
CA GLY A 108 -6.20 -0.10 5.71
C GLY A 108 -4.73 -0.49 5.89
N ALA A 109 -4.11 -0.12 7.00
CA ALA A 109 -2.71 -0.39 7.26
C ALA A 109 -2.50 -1.60 8.18
N GLN A 110 -1.63 -2.53 7.79
CA GLN A 110 -1.14 -3.64 8.61
C GLN A 110 0.35 -3.45 8.86
N PHE A 111 0.69 -3.04 10.08
CA PHE A 111 2.09 -2.77 10.45
C PHE A 111 2.40 -3.12 11.91
N MET A 112 1.40 -3.41 12.73
CA MET A 112 1.60 -3.68 14.15
C MET A 112 2.26 -5.03 14.43
N HIS A 113 2.29 -5.94 13.45
CA HIS A 113 3.07 -7.18 13.50
C HIS A 113 4.58 -6.94 13.44
N ILE A 114 5.02 -5.75 13.01
CA ILE A 114 6.44 -5.38 12.89
C ILE A 114 7.09 -5.27 14.27
N ASP A 115 8.10 -6.09 14.55
CA ASP A 115 8.80 -6.08 15.84
C ASP A 115 9.50 -4.73 16.12
N SER A 116 10.15 -4.17 15.09
CA SER A 116 10.94 -2.95 15.20
C SER A 116 10.08 -1.75 15.63
N LEU A 117 10.31 -1.28 16.86
CA LEU A 117 9.65 -0.10 17.41
C LEU A 117 9.94 1.15 16.57
N ARG A 118 11.15 1.27 16.01
CA ARG A 118 11.54 2.40 15.15
C ARG A 118 10.64 2.48 13.92
N VAL A 119 10.44 1.34 13.25
CA VAL A 119 9.60 1.26 12.04
C VAL A 119 8.14 1.53 12.39
N ARG A 120 7.61 0.90 13.46
CA ARG A 120 6.22 1.16 13.91
C ARG A 120 5.98 2.61 14.26
N LYS A 121 6.88 3.26 15.01
CA LYS A 121 6.76 4.69 15.34
C LYS A 121 6.86 5.57 14.11
N TRP A 122 7.73 5.25 13.16
CA TRP A 122 7.85 6.00 11.91
C TRP A 122 6.53 5.95 11.12
N LEU A 123 5.96 4.76 10.96
CA LEU A 123 4.67 4.55 10.28
C LEU A 123 3.51 5.25 11.02
N GLN A 124 3.44 5.09 12.34
CA GLN A 124 2.45 5.77 13.18
C GLN A 124 2.54 7.29 13.01
N ASN A 125 3.74 7.86 13.14
CA ASN A 125 3.91 9.30 13.00
C ASN A 125 3.48 9.79 11.62
N ARG A 126 3.83 9.09 10.53
CA ARG A 126 3.47 9.49 9.17
C ARG A 126 1.97 9.39 8.88
N MET A 127 1.29 8.38 9.40
CA MET A 127 -0.16 8.23 9.21
C MET A 127 -0.95 9.11 10.19
N GLU A 128 -0.67 9.02 11.50
CA GLU A 128 -1.48 9.68 12.53
C GLU A 128 -1.32 11.21 12.52
N SER A 129 -0.20 11.77 12.04
CA SER A 129 -0.02 13.23 12.01
C SER A 129 -1.00 13.95 11.08
N THR A 130 -1.43 13.28 10.02
CA THR A 130 -2.32 13.83 8.99
C THR A 130 -3.69 13.13 8.96
N ALA A 131 -3.99 12.32 9.97
CA ALA A 131 -5.13 11.41 9.96
C ALA A 131 -5.19 10.50 8.71
N ASN A 132 -4.01 10.15 8.19
CA ASN A 132 -3.82 9.43 6.94
C ASN A 132 -4.60 10.07 5.79
N PHE A 133 -4.54 11.40 5.69
CA PHE A 133 -5.09 12.18 4.59
C PHE A 133 -4.10 13.25 4.14
N LEU A 134 -3.58 13.12 2.92
CA LEU A 134 -2.77 14.14 2.27
C LEU A 134 -3.66 14.99 1.36
N LYS A 135 -3.60 16.31 1.56
CA LYS A 135 -4.20 17.25 0.62
C LYS A 135 -3.25 17.41 -0.57
N PHE A 136 -3.71 17.03 -1.75
CA PHE A 136 -2.96 17.24 -2.98
C PHE A 136 -3.15 18.67 -3.49
N GLU A 137 -2.08 19.24 -4.02
CA GLU A 137 -2.15 20.50 -4.73
C GLU A 137 -2.73 20.28 -6.13
N ARG A 138 -3.37 21.31 -6.69
CA ARG A 138 -4.06 21.22 -7.99
C ARG A 138 -3.22 20.58 -9.12
N PRO A 139 -1.92 20.88 -9.30
CA PRO A 139 -1.12 20.24 -10.34
C PRO A 139 -1.00 18.73 -10.17
N GLU A 140 -0.86 18.24 -8.93
CA GLU A 140 -0.73 16.81 -8.64
C GLU A 140 -2.06 16.08 -8.89
N SER A 141 -3.18 16.64 -8.46
CA SER A 141 -4.51 16.09 -8.76
C SER A 141 -4.77 16.04 -10.27
N LEU A 142 -4.34 17.06 -11.03
CA LEU A 142 -4.45 17.06 -12.49
C LEU A 142 -3.55 16.00 -13.15
N ARG A 143 -2.36 15.75 -12.59
CA ARG A 143 -1.47 14.69 -13.06
C ARG A 143 -2.10 13.31 -12.87
N ILE A 144 -2.64 13.04 -11.67
CA ILE A 144 -3.35 11.80 -11.36
C ILE A 144 -4.52 11.60 -12.33
N LEU A 145 -5.36 12.63 -12.51
CA LEU A 145 -6.50 12.58 -13.43
C LEU A 145 -6.08 12.32 -14.88
N ARG A 146 -4.99 12.95 -15.33
CA ARG A 146 -4.45 12.75 -16.68
C ARG A 146 -4.01 11.29 -16.88
N ARG A 147 -3.26 10.73 -15.92
CA ARG A 147 -2.80 9.33 -16.00
C ARG A 147 -3.95 8.32 -15.96
N LEU A 148 -4.99 8.58 -15.18
CA LEU A 148 -6.22 7.79 -15.22
C LEU A 148 -6.91 7.88 -16.58
N THR A 149 -7.00 9.08 -17.15
CA THR A 149 -7.62 9.29 -18.47
C THR A 149 -6.84 8.55 -19.56
N ASP A 150 -5.51 8.64 -19.55
CA ASP A 150 -4.64 7.91 -20.49
C ASP A 150 -4.86 6.40 -20.38
N ALA A 151 -5.01 5.88 -19.15
CA ALA A 151 -5.28 4.47 -18.89
C ALA A 151 -6.62 4.01 -19.47
N VAL A 152 -7.70 4.75 -19.18
CA VAL A 152 -9.07 4.44 -19.63
C VAL A 152 -9.19 4.54 -21.15
N VAL A 153 -8.70 5.64 -21.74
CA VAL A 153 -8.79 5.89 -23.19
C VAL A 153 -8.05 4.80 -23.98
N PHE A 154 -6.91 4.35 -23.48
CA PHE A 154 -6.17 3.25 -24.11
C PHE A 154 -6.97 1.94 -24.11
N GLU A 155 -7.57 1.56 -22.97
CA GLU A 155 -8.39 0.34 -22.87
C GLU A 155 -9.62 0.43 -23.78
N GLU A 156 -10.36 1.55 -23.73
CA GLU A 156 -11.53 1.75 -24.60
C GLU A 156 -11.17 1.64 -26.08
N PHE A 157 -10.03 2.19 -26.48
CA PHE A 157 -9.56 2.09 -27.87
C PHE A 157 -9.28 0.64 -28.26
N ILE A 158 -8.53 -0.10 -27.45
CA ILE A 158 -8.22 -1.51 -27.71
C ILE A 158 -9.49 -2.34 -27.81
N GLN A 159 -10.44 -2.15 -26.88
CA GLN A 159 -11.70 -2.87 -26.87
C GLN A 159 -12.59 -2.56 -28.09
N LYS A 160 -12.66 -1.29 -28.51
CA LYS A 160 -13.44 -0.87 -29.69
C LYS A 160 -12.81 -1.33 -31.00
N LYS A 161 -11.48 -1.29 -31.13
CA LYS A 161 -10.77 -1.58 -32.39
C LYS A 161 -10.51 -3.07 -32.59
N TYR A 162 -10.17 -3.80 -31.54
CA TYR A 162 -9.69 -5.19 -31.59
C TYR A 162 -10.66 -6.13 -30.86
N VAL A 163 -11.93 -6.11 -31.27
CA VAL A 163 -13.01 -6.90 -30.67
C VAL A 163 -12.68 -8.40 -30.72
N GLY A 164 -12.85 -9.09 -29.59
CA GLY A 164 -12.64 -10.53 -29.47
C GLY A 164 -11.19 -10.98 -29.28
N LEU A 165 -10.21 -10.07 -29.35
CA LEU A 165 -8.82 -10.37 -29.07
C LEU A 165 -8.51 -10.19 -27.57
N LYS A 166 -7.79 -11.15 -26.99
CA LYS A 166 -7.39 -11.09 -25.57
C LYS A 166 -6.40 -9.95 -25.35
N SER A 167 -6.80 -8.95 -24.55
CA SER A 167 -5.96 -7.82 -24.15
C SER A 167 -5.49 -7.88 -22.69
N PHE A 168 -6.13 -8.72 -21.86
CA PHE A 168 -5.95 -8.74 -20.41
C PHE A 168 -6.10 -7.35 -19.79
N SER A 169 -7.25 -6.74 -20.07
CA SER A 169 -7.56 -5.33 -19.75
C SER A 169 -7.27 -4.96 -18.30
N LEU A 170 -6.85 -3.70 -18.11
CA LEU A 170 -6.71 -3.07 -16.80
C LEU A 170 -8.02 -2.49 -16.26
N GLU A 171 -9.15 -2.63 -16.96
CA GLU A 171 -10.45 -2.07 -16.54
C GLU A 171 -10.82 -2.44 -15.10
N GLY A 172 -11.24 -1.45 -14.31
CA GLY A 172 -11.50 -1.54 -12.87
C GLY A 172 -10.25 -1.58 -11.98
N ALA A 173 -9.06 -1.37 -12.56
CA ALA A 173 -7.78 -1.25 -11.85
C ALA A 173 -6.85 -0.19 -12.49
N GLU A 174 -7.44 0.80 -13.14
CA GLU A 174 -6.77 1.87 -13.88
C GLU A 174 -5.86 2.72 -12.98
N SER A 175 -6.19 2.81 -11.69
CA SER A 175 -5.37 3.43 -10.65
C SER A 175 -3.97 2.82 -10.52
N LEU A 176 -3.69 1.67 -11.13
CA LEU A 176 -2.32 1.17 -11.28
C LEU A 176 -1.43 2.14 -12.07
N ILE A 177 -1.94 2.82 -13.10
CA ILE A 177 -1.14 3.74 -13.91
C ILE A 177 -0.68 4.97 -13.13
N PRO A 178 -1.55 5.76 -12.45
CA PRO A 178 -1.08 6.84 -11.60
C PRO A 178 -0.23 6.33 -10.43
N LEU A 179 -0.48 5.14 -9.89
CA LEU A 179 0.37 4.53 -8.86
C LEU A 179 1.82 4.38 -9.36
N LEU A 180 2.02 3.76 -10.52
CA LEU A 180 3.34 3.52 -11.08
C LEU A 180 4.03 4.82 -11.48
N ASP A 181 3.29 5.75 -12.09
CA ASP A 181 3.79 7.08 -12.45
C ASP A 181 4.34 7.81 -11.21
N LEU A 182 3.56 7.88 -10.13
CA LEU A 182 3.99 8.53 -8.89
C LEU A 182 5.14 7.78 -8.20
N ALA A 183 5.18 6.46 -8.27
CA ALA A 183 6.26 5.67 -7.70
C ALA A 183 7.59 5.93 -8.42
N ILE A 184 7.56 6.08 -9.75
CA ILE A 184 8.74 6.43 -10.56
C ILE A 184 9.22 7.85 -10.24
N GLU A 185 8.32 8.83 -10.18
CA GLU A 185 8.66 10.20 -9.78
C GLU A 185 9.31 10.22 -8.39
N LYS A 186 8.69 9.50 -7.43
CA LYS A 186 9.19 9.48 -6.05
C LYS A 186 10.53 8.77 -5.94
N ALA A 187 10.75 7.70 -6.69
CA ALA A 187 12.02 7.01 -6.75
C ALA A 187 13.12 7.93 -7.34
N GLY A 188 12.82 8.67 -8.40
CA GLY A 188 13.77 9.63 -8.98
C GLY A 188 14.11 10.79 -8.03
N GLU A 189 13.13 11.31 -7.28
CA GLU A 189 13.38 12.29 -6.21
C GLU A 189 14.34 11.75 -5.13
N GLN A 190 14.32 10.44 -4.88
CA GLN A 190 15.19 9.76 -3.93
C GLN A 190 16.55 9.34 -4.54
N GLY A 191 16.80 9.66 -5.81
CA GLY A 191 18.05 9.36 -6.50
C GLY A 191 18.17 7.92 -7.00
N VAL A 192 17.04 7.26 -7.27
CA VAL A 192 17.03 5.95 -7.94
C VAL A 192 17.28 6.14 -9.44
N ASP A 193 18.40 5.58 -9.92
CA ASP A 193 18.83 5.68 -11.31
C ASP A 193 18.11 4.65 -12.22
N GLU A 194 17.68 3.50 -11.67
CA GLU A 194 17.03 2.44 -12.46
C GLU A 194 15.95 1.67 -11.69
N ILE A 195 14.85 1.35 -12.38
CA ILE A 195 13.75 0.53 -11.88
C ILE A 195 13.56 -0.70 -12.77
N VAL A 196 13.63 -1.88 -12.16
CA VAL A 196 13.30 -3.15 -12.83
C VAL A 196 11.91 -3.61 -12.42
N PHE A 197 11.03 -3.72 -13.41
CA PHE A 197 9.66 -4.19 -13.27
C PHE A 197 9.55 -5.69 -13.58
N GLY A 198 8.78 -6.40 -12.75
CA GLY A 198 8.20 -7.69 -13.08
C GLY A 198 6.69 -7.60 -12.96
N MET A 199 5.92 -8.11 -13.93
CA MET A 199 4.46 -8.09 -13.84
C MET A 199 3.81 -9.29 -14.52
N ALA A 200 2.61 -9.63 -14.06
CA ALA A 200 1.69 -10.54 -14.73
C ALA A 200 1.11 -9.94 -16.03
N HIS A 201 0.14 -10.63 -16.64
CA HIS A 201 -0.49 -10.20 -17.89
C HIS A 201 -1.47 -9.02 -17.74
N ARG A 202 -2.09 -8.84 -16.56
CA ARG A 202 -3.18 -7.87 -16.36
C ARG A 202 -2.66 -6.42 -16.50
N GLY A 203 -3.27 -5.68 -17.43
CA GLY A 203 -2.91 -4.31 -17.76
C GLY A 203 -1.53 -4.13 -18.39
N ARG A 204 -0.87 -5.19 -18.85
CA ARG A 204 0.51 -5.10 -19.36
C ARG A 204 0.64 -4.19 -20.57
N LEU A 205 -0.30 -4.23 -21.51
CA LEU A 205 -0.29 -3.34 -22.67
C LEU A 205 -0.46 -1.87 -22.28
N ASN A 206 -1.26 -1.63 -21.23
CA ASN A 206 -1.47 -0.32 -20.65
C ASN A 206 -0.17 0.21 -20.01
N VAL A 207 0.48 -0.61 -19.18
CA VAL A 207 1.79 -0.29 -18.58
C VAL A 207 2.86 -0.08 -19.67
N LEU A 208 2.91 -0.93 -20.69
CA LEU A 208 3.85 -0.75 -21.80
C LEU A 208 3.68 0.60 -22.50
N THR A 209 2.45 1.04 -22.71
CA THR A 209 2.15 2.30 -23.40
C THR A 209 2.36 3.51 -22.48
N ASN A 210 1.67 3.52 -21.35
CA ASN A 210 1.49 4.69 -20.50
C ASN A 210 2.62 4.88 -19.48
N ILE A 211 3.39 3.82 -19.19
CA ILE A 211 4.54 3.87 -18.26
C ILE A 211 5.86 3.63 -19.01
N MET A 212 5.97 2.53 -19.75
CA MET A 212 7.22 2.20 -20.44
C MET A 212 7.43 3.00 -21.73
N GLY A 213 6.43 3.76 -22.21
CA GLY A 213 6.57 4.62 -23.39
C GLY A 213 6.70 3.85 -24.71
N LYS A 214 6.27 2.59 -24.76
CA LYS A 214 6.16 1.84 -26.01
C LYS A 214 5.11 2.52 -26.89
N LYS A 215 5.47 2.82 -28.14
CA LYS A 215 4.56 3.58 -29.02
C LYS A 215 3.31 2.74 -29.31
N PRO A 216 2.09 3.31 -29.20
CA PRO A 216 0.85 2.58 -29.50
C PRO A 216 0.87 1.92 -30.88
N ARG A 217 1.47 2.58 -31.89
CA ARG A 217 1.64 2.03 -33.25
C ARG A 217 2.37 0.69 -33.26
N GLU A 218 3.37 0.49 -32.41
CA GLU A 218 4.10 -0.77 -32.32
C GLU A 218 3.21 -1.88 -31.75
N ILE A 219 2.41 -1.55 -30.72
CA ILE A 219 1.44 -2.50 -30.16
C ILE A 219 0.36 -2.84 -31.18
N PHE A 220 -0.20 -1.85 -31.88
CA PHE A 220 -1.24 -2.06 -32.89
C PHE A 220 -0.74 -2.92 -34.04
N ARG A 221 0.52 -2.74 -34.44
CA ARG A 221 1.16 -3.61 -35.42
C ARG A 221 1.24 -5.06 -34.93
N GLU A 222 1.53 -5.31 -33.66
CA GLU A 222 1.49 -6.66 -33.07
C GLU A 222 0.08 -7.26 -32.98
N TYR A 223 -0.97 -6.46 -33.16
CA TYR A 223 -2.35 -6.93 -33.31
C TYR A 223 -2.70 -7.24 -34.78
N GLU A 224 -2.08 -6.54 -35.73
CA GLU A 224 -2.37 -6.65 -37.17
C GLU A 224 -1.44 -7.64 -37.89
N ASP A 225 -0.22 -7.85 -37.39
CA ASP A 225 0.77 -8.73 -38.02
C ASP A 225 0.33 -10.20 -37.92
N SER A 226 0.06 -10.78 -39.09
CA SER A 226 -0.32 -12.17 -39.34
C SER A 226 0.87 -13.09 -39.63
N VAL A 227 2.12 -12.63 -39.49
CA VAL A 227 3.31 -13.33 -39.99
C VAL A 227 4.41 -13.49 -38.92
N PRO A 228 4.27 -14.46 -38.01
CA PRO A 228 5.29 -14.82 -37.02
C PRO A 228 6.63 -15.23 -37.65
N GLU A 229 6.64 -15.65 -38.93
CA GLU A 229 7.82 -16.20 -39.60
C GLU A 229 8.90 -15.16 -39.97
N MET A 230 8.60 -13.85 -39.95
CA MET A 230 9.59 -12.80 -40.28
C MET A 230 10.44 -12.34 -39.09
N CYS A 231 10.13 -12.78 -37.88
CA CYS A 231 10.95 -12.50 -36.70
C CYS A 231 12.03 -13.57 -36.56
N VAL A 232 13.30 -13.17 -36.40
CA VAL A 232 14.41 -14.12 -36.16
C VAL A 232 14.21 -14.80 -34.80
N GLY A 233 13.66 -16.03 -34.82
CA GLY A 233 13.35 -16.85 -33.64
C GLY A 233 11.86 -17.20 -33.53
N ARG A 234 11.52 -18.27 -32.80
CA ARG A 234 10.12 -18.51 -32.40
C ARG A 234 9.72 -17.39 -31.43
N GLY A 235 8.97 -16.40 -31.91
CA GLY A 235 8.48 -15.29 -31.09
C GLY A 235 7.57 -15.74 -29.95
N ASP A 236 7.17 -14.81 -29.09
CA ASP A 236 6.21 -15.03 -28.01
C ASP A 236 5.04 -14.03 -28.14
N VAL A 237 3.97 -14.26 -27.39
CA VAL A 237 2.79 -13.38 -27.39
C VAL A 237 3.15 -11.98 -26.87
N LYS A 238 2.51 -10.95 -27.43
CA LYS A 238 2.75 -9.52 -27.16
C LYS A 238 2.82 -9.12 -25.68
N TYR A 239 2.07 -9.79 -24.82
CA TYR A 239 2.05 -9.55 -23.37
C TYR A 239 3.08 -10.38 -22.58
N HIS A 240 4.06 -11.01 -23.23
CA HIS A 240 5.25 -11.62 -22.60
C HIS A 240 6.54 -10.82 -22.88
N LEU A 241 6.51 -9.94 -23.88
CA LEU A 241 7.68 -9.18 -24.32
C LEU A 241 8.07 -8.13 -23.27
N GLY A 242 9.37 -8.04 -22.99
CA GLY A 242 9.94 -6.98 -22.16
C GLY A 242 10.12 -5.68 -22.95
N TYR A 243 10.46 -4.60 -22.25
CA TYR A 243 10.72 -3.29 -22.85
C TYR A 243 11.66 -2.49 -21.95
N SER A 244 12.46 -1.60 -22.52
CA SER A 244 13.33 -0.68 -21.76
C SER A 244 13.18 0.73 -22.33
N SER A 245 13.19 1.71 -21.45
CA SER A 245 13.06 3.12 -21.80
C SER A 245 13.62 4.00 -20.69
N ASP A 246 13.90 5.25 -21.02
CA ASP A 246 14.30 6.26 -20.05
C ASP A 246 13.11 7.16 -19.72
N TRP A 247 12.95 7.47 -18.43
CA TRP A 247 11.91 8.32 -17.90
C TRP A 247 12.50 9.57 -17.27
N MET A 248 12.15 10.73 -17.82
CA MET A 248 12.52 12.02 -17.24
C MET A 248 11.48 12.43 -16.19
N THR A 249 11.88 12.47 -14.92
CA THR A 249 11.03 12.97 -13.83
C THR A 249 10.79 14.48 -13.92
N GLU A 250 9.77 14.99 -13.22
CA GLU A 250 9.50 16.43 -13.12
C GLU A 250 10.67 17.23 -12.52
N THR A 251 11.47 16.58 -11.67
CA THR A 251 12.68 17.18 -11.09
C THR A 251 13.88 17.19 -12.04
N GLY A 252 13.77 16.59 -13.23
CA GLY A 252 14.84 16.49 -14.21
C GLY A 252 15.81 15.33 -13.98
N HIS A 253 15.53 14.45 -13.03
CA HIS A 253 16.28 13.20 -12.85
C HIS A 253 15.83 12.15 -13.87
N ASN A 254 16.78 11.50 -14.53
CA ASN A 254 16.50 10.49 -15.54
C ASN A 254 16.57 9.08 -14.93
N VAL A 255 15.44 8.36 -14.96
CA VAL A 255 15.31 7.01 -14.40
C VAL A 255 15.21 6.01 -15.54
N HIS A 256 16.13 5.05 -15.61
CA HIS A 256 16.03 3.96 -16.57
C HIS A 256 14.96 2.95 -16.12
N LEU A 257 13.99 2.67 -16.97
CA LEU A 257 12.93 1.70 -16.72
C LEU A 257 13.19 0.44 -17.53
N THR A 258 13.05 -0.71 -16.89
CA THR A 258 13.17 -2.01 -17.55
C THR A 258 12.04 -2.92 -17.12
N LEU A 259 11.22 -3.36 -18.08
CA LEU A 259 10.22 -4.40 -17.88
C LEU A 259 10.78 -5.76 -18.32
N CYS A 260 10.79 -6.72 -17.42
CA CYS A 260 11.25 -8.08 -17.71
C CYS A 260 10.32 -8.82 -18.67
N PHE A 261 10.92 -9.68 -19.50
CA PHE A 261 10.20 -10.74 -20.19
C PHE A 261 9.65 -11.73 -19.16
N ASN A 262 8.50 -12.33 -19.43
CA ASN A 262 7.93 -13.37 -18.58
C ASN A 262 7.13 -14.38 -19.41
N PRO A 263 7.14 -15.67 -19.04
CA PRO A 263 6.21 -16.64 -19.59
C PRO A 263 4.81 -16.45 -18.98
N SER A 264 3.85 -17.28 -19.38
CA SER A 264 2.51 -17.33 -18.78
C SER A 264 2.49 -17.85 -17.33
N HIS A 265 3.56 -18.53 -16.87
CA HIS A 265 3.69 -19.00 -15.49
C HIS A 265 3.83 -17.77 -14.58
N LEU A 266 2.75 -17.46 -13.87
CA LEU A 266 2.66 -16.29 -13.00
C LEU A 266 3.70 -16.37 -11.89
N GLU A 267 4.12 -15.21 -11.37
CA GLU A 267 5.07 -15.06 -10.26
C GLU A 267 6.52 -15.52 -10.53
N PHE A 268 6.79 -16.37 -11.52
CA PHE A 268 8.16 -16.83 -11.85
C PHE A 268 9.08 -15.70 -12.35
N VAL A 269 8.53 -14.56 -12.78
CA VAL A 269 9.32 -13.37 -13.13
C VAL A 269 9.90 -12.67 -11.90
N ASN A 270 9.36 -12.88 -10.70
CA ASN A 270 9.77 -12.19 -9.47
C ASN A 270 11.25 -12.40 -9.13
N PRO A 271 11.76 -13.65 -8.99
CA PRO A 271 13.17 -13.86 -8.69
C PRO A 271 14.08 -13.43 -9.87
N VAL A 272 13.58 -13.49 -11.10
CA VAL A 272 14.31 -13.04 -12.30
C VAL A 272 14.53 -11.53 -12.26
N ALA A 273 13.49 -10.75 -11.95
CA ALA A 273 13.58 -9.30 -11.81
C ALA A 273 14.51 -8.90 -10.66
N MET A 274 14.39 -9.55 -9.49
CA MET A 274 15.29 -9.33 -8.35
C MET A 274 16.75 -9.67 -8.71
N GLY A 275 17.00 -10.81 -9.35
CA GLY A 275 18.34 -11.21 -9.80
C GLY A 275 18.93 -10.25 -10.84
N ARG A 276 18.10 -9.75 -11.77
CA ARG A 276 18.51 -8.75 -12.76
C ARG A 276 18.93 -7.44 -12.11
N MET A 277 18.16 -6.95 -11.13
CA MET A 277 18.53 -5.75 -10.38
C MET A 277 19.79 -5.99 -9.55
N ARG A 278 19.90 -7.14 -8.88
CA ARG A 278 21.09 -7.50 -8.10
C ARG A 278 22.36 -7.49 -8.96
N ALA A 279 22.31 -8.10 -10.15
CA ALA A 279 23.44 -8.10 -11.08
C ALA A 279 23.86 -6.68 -11.50
N LYS A 280 22.88 -5.78 -11.72
CA LYS A 280 23.14 -4.37 -12.04
C LYS A 280 23.76 -3.62 -10.86
N GLN A 281 23.23 -3.79 -9.65
CA GLN A 281 23.78 -3.19 -8.43
C GLN A 281 25.22 -3.66 -8.16
N ASP A 282 25.53 -4.92 -8.44
CA ASP A 282 26.90 -5.45 -8.33
C ASP A 282 27.83 -4.84 -9.39
N ARG A 283 27.35 -4.68 -10.63
CA ARG A 283 28.10 -3.99 -11.70
C ARG A 283 28.40 -2.52 -11.37
N TRP A 284 27.49 -1.83 -10.69
CA TRP A 284 27.68 -0.44 -10.26
C TRP A 284 28.50 -0.30 -8.98
N ALA A 285 28.96 -1.41 -8.38
CA ALA A 285 29.54 -1.42 -7.04
C ALA A 285 28.66 -0.69 -6.01
N ASN A 286 27.33 -0.73 -6.17
CA ASN A 286 26.39 -0.02 -5.32
C ASN A 286 26.11 -0.80 -4.03
N ILE A 287 27.05 -0.77 -3.08
CA ILE A 287 27.00 -1.60 -1.87
C ILE A 287 25.76 -1.29 -1.01
N ASP A 288 25.34 -0.03 -0.97
CA ASP A 288 24.20 0.44 -0.17
C ASP A 288 22.84 0.14 -0.81
N ARG A 289 22.83 -0.29 -2.08
CA ARG A 289 21.64 -0.73 -2.83
C ARG A 289 20.55 0.34 -2.96
N THR A 290 20.93 1.62 -2.97
CA THR A 290 20.00 2.77 -2.98
C THR A 290 19.67 3.33 -4.36
N LYS A 291 20.40 2.92 -5.40
CA LYS A 291 20.30 3.51 -6.76
C LYS A 291 19.43 2.68 -7.71
N GLY A 292 19.05 1.47 -7.29
CA GLY A 292 18.27 0.55 -8.10
C GLY A 292 17.09 0.04 -7.30
N MET A 293 15.90 0.10 -7.87
CA MET A 293 14.66 -0.37 -7.26
C MET A 293 14.04 -1.52 -8.05
N VAL A 294 13.45 -2.48 -7.33
CA VAL A 294 12.60 -3.52 -7.94
C VAL A 294 11.15 -3.20 -7.64
N LEU A 295 10.30 -3.25 -8.67
CA LEU A 295 8.84 -3.11 -8.52
C LEU A 295 8.15 -4.32 -9.15
N LEU A 296 7.41 -5.08 -8.33
CA LEU A 296 6.74 -6.30 -8.77
C LEU A 296 5.22 -6.12 -8.71
N ILE A 297 4.53 -6.52 -9.79
CA ILE A 297 3.07 -6.39 -9.94
C ILE A 297 2.45 -7.78 -10.04
N HIS A 298 1.54 -8.09 -9.12
CA HIS A 298 0.99 -9.42 -8.90
C HIS A 298 -0.53 -9.44 -9.10
N GLY A 299 -1.09 -10.62 -9.38
CA GLY A 299 -2.53 -10.89 -9.20
C GLY A 299 -2.79 -11.45 -7.80
N ASP A 300 -3.97 -11.22 -7.22
CA ASP A 300 -4.27 -11.65 -5.85
C ASP A 300 -4.26 -13.17 -5.66
N ALA A 301 -4.86 -13.92 -6.59
CA ALA A 301 -4.89 -15.38 -6.51
C ALA A 301 -3.49 -15.99 -6.65
N ALA A 302 -2.70 -15.49 -7.60
CA ALA A 302 -1.34 -15.96 -7.85
C ALA A 302 -0.39 -15.62 -6.69
N PHE A 303 -0.48 -14.38 -6.15
CA PHE A 303 0.35 -13.96 -5.03
C PHE A 303 0.16 -14.84 -3.78
N ALA A 304 -1.08 -15.30 -3.54
CA ALA A 304 -1.39 -16.16 -2.41
C ALA A 304 -1.09 -17.65 -2.67
N GLY A 305 -1.17 -18.10 -3.93
CA GLY A 305 -1.13 -19.52 -4.29
C GLY A 305 0.23 -20.05 -4.76
N GLU A 306 1.06 -19.20 -5.38
CA GLU A 306 2.32 -19.64 -5.98
C GLU A 306 3.48 -19.61 -4.98
N GLY A 307 4.09 -20.78 -4.71
CA GLY A 307 5.18 -20.91 -3.72
C GLY A 307 6.41 -20.06 -4.02
N VAL A 308 6.66 -19.75 -5.30
CA VAL A 308 7.78 -18.89 -5.72
C VAL A 308 7.68 -17.48 -5.14
N VAL A 309 6.49 -17.01 -4.75
CA VAL A 309 6.30 -15.73 -4.05
C VAL A 309 6.95 -15.78 -2.68
N GLN A 310 6.66 -16.82 -1.90
CA GLN A 310 7.24 -17.05 -0.58
C GLN A 310 8.77 -17.18 -0.70
N GLU A 311 9.25 -17.97 -1.65
CA GLU A 311 10.68 -18.13 -1.91
C GLU A 311 11.34 -16.78 -2.23
N SER A 312 10.75 -15.99 -3.13
CA SER A 312 11.27 -14.67 -3.53
C SER A 312 11.29 -13.68 -2.36
N LEU A 313 10.23 -13.64 -1.56
CA LEU A 313 10.17 -12.80 -0.36
C LEU A 313 11.29 -13.17 0.61
N ASN A 314 11.53 -14.47 0.84
CA ASN A 314 12.59 -14.93 1.72
C ASN A 314 14.00 -14.49 1.27
N LEU A 315 14.23 -14.26 -0.03
CA LEU A 315 15.49 -13.77 -0.56
C LEU A 315 15.77 -12.27 -0.27
N SER A 316 14.74 -11.51 0.11
CA SER A 316 14.80 -10.04 0.20
C SER A 316 15.92 -9.48 1.08
N GLU A 317 16.26 -10.16 2.18
CA GLU A 317 17.27 -9.71 3.15
C GLU A 317 18.58 -10.53 3.10
N LEU A 318 18.63 -11.62 2.34
CA LEU A 318 19.82 -12.47 2.27
C LEU A 318 20.96 -11.75 1.57
N ARG A 319 22.16 -11.77 2.15
CA ARG A 319 23.35 -11.06 1.60
C ARG A 319 23.61 -11.35 0.11
N GLY A 320 23.41 -12.59 -0.32
CA GLY A 320 23.61 -13.02 -1.72
C GLY A 320 22.55 -12.51 -2.70
N TYR A 321 21.38 -12.10 -2.22
CA TYR A 321 20.20 -11.86 -3.06
C TYR A 321 19.55 -10.48 -2.85
N ARG A 322 19.74 -9.86 -1.69
CA ARG A 322 19.11 -8.59 -1.33
C ARG A 322 19.37 -7.49 -2.36
N THR A 323 18.32 -6.72 -2.63
CA THR A 323 18.29 -5.60 -3.59
C THR A 323 18.02 -4.25 -2.94
N GLY A 324 17.98 -4.17 -1.61
CA GLY A 324 17.64 -2.94 -0.88
C GLY A 324 16.14 -2.75 -0.62
N GLY A 325 15.35 -3.81 -0.80
CA GLY A 325 13.89 -3.78 -0.74
C GLY A 325 13.26 -3.91 -2.13
N THR A 326 11.97 -4.24 -2.15
CA THR A 326 11.15 -4.39 -3.35
C THR A 326 9.77 -3.82 -3.05
N ILE A 327 9.23 -3.00 -3.96
CA ILE A 327 7.84 -2.55 -3.87
C ILE A 327 6.97 -3.61 -4.54
N HIS A 328 6.03 -4.17 -3.79
CA HIS A 328 5.06 -5.14 -4.28
C HIS A 328 3.69 -4.49 -4.44
N VAL A 329 3.16 -4.51 -5.65
CA VAL A 329 1.82 -4.01 -5.99
C VAL A 329 0.95 -5.19 -6.34
N ILE A 330 -0.06 -5.47 -5.53
CA ILE A 330 -1.00 -6.57 -5.79
C ILE A 330 -2.25 -5.96 -6.39
N VAL A 331 -2.52 -6.25 -7.66
CA VAL A 331 -3.76 -5.87 -8.33
C VAL A 331 -4.86 -6.83 -7.89
N ASN A 332 -5.50 -6.50 -6.77
CA ASN A 332 -6.53 -7.32 -6.16
C ASN A 332 -7.93 -6.98 -6.69
N ASN A 333 -8.28 -7.59 -7.82
CA ASN A 333 -9.63 -7.56 -8.40
C ASN A 333 -10.59 -8.56 -7.76
N GLN A 334 -10.19 -9.23 -6.68
CA GLN A 334 -11.02 -10.15 -5.91
C GLN A 334 -11.54 -11.35 -6.72
N ILE A 335 -10.83 -11.75 -7.78
CA ILE A 335 -11.19 -12.92 -8.58
C ILE A 335 -9.97 -13.49 -9.30
N GLY A 336 -9.80 -14.81 -9.21
CA GLY A 336 -8.79 -15.55 -9.95
C GLY A 336 -9.44 -16.29 -11.12
N PHE A 337 -9.50 -15.68 -12.30
CA PHE A 337 -10.21 -16.23 -13.46
C PHE A 337 -11.70 -16.47 -13.16
N THR A 338 -12.09 -17.69 -12.77
CA THR A 338 -13.46 -18.05 -12.36
C THR A 338 -13.56 -18.40 -10.86
N THR A 339 -12.46 -18.29 -10.13
CA THR A 339 -12.35 -18.75 -8.74
C THR A 339 -12.45 -17.59 -7.77
N ASP A 340 -13.38 -17.70 -6.83
CA ASP A 340 -13.58 -16.71 -5.78
C ASP A 340 -12.45 -16.73 -4.74
N PRO A 341 -12.17 -15.60 -4.08
CA PRO A 341 -11.17 -15.49 -3.02
C PRO A 341 -11.24 -16.56 -1.93
N ALA A 342 -12.46 -16.99 -1.56
CA ALA A 342 -12.68 -18.00 -0.53
C ALA A 342 -12.19 -19.41 -0.94
N GLN A 343 -12.04 -19.66 -2.24
CA GLN A 343 -11.51 -20.89 -2.80
C GLN A 343 -10.03 -20.77 -3.20
N SER A 344 -9.52 -19.55 -3.36
CA SER A 344 -8.13 -19.29 -3.76
C SER A 344 -7.13 -19.25 -2.59
N ARG A 345 -7.59 -19.03 -1.35
CA ARG A 345 -6.70 -18.89 -0.17
C ARG A 345 -7.39 -19.22 1.15
N SER A 346 -6.58 -19.58 2.16
CA SER A 346 -7.03 -19.83 3.54
C SER A 346 -6.82 -18.65 4.49
N SER A 347 -6.32 -17.53 3.98
CA SER A 347 -6.03 -16.31 4.73
C SER A 347 -7.06 -15.20 4.46
N THR A 348 -7.08 -14.15 5.30
CA THR A 348 -8.02 -13.03 5.11
C THR A 348 -7.65 -12.22 3.87
N TYR A 349 -6.37 -11.92 3.71
CA TYR A 349 -5.83 -11.14 2.60
C TYR A 349 -4.92 -12.00 1.74
N ALA A 350 -4.92 -11.75 0.42
CA ALA A 350 -3.96 -12.35 -0.50
C ALA A 350 -2.51 -12.06 -0.08
N THR A 351 -2.28 -10.89 0.53
CA THR A 351 -0.97 -10.43 0.97
C THR A 351 -0.50 -11.02 2.31
N ASP A 352 -1.29 -11.88 2.97
CA ASP A 352 -0.91 -12.43 4.28
C ASP A 352 0.37 -13.28 4.23
N VAL A 353 0.75 -13.82 3.05
CA VAL A 353 2.05 -14.49 2.86
C VAL A 353 3.23 -13.56 3.19
N ALA A 354 3.11 -12.24 2.94
CA ALA A 354 4.17 -11.27 3.23
C ALA A 354 4.43 -11.09 4.73
N LYS A 355 3.49 -11.50 5.60
CA LYS A 355 3.65 -11.46 7.06
C LYS A 355 4.62 -12.52 7.61
N MET A 356 5.07 -13.46 6.77
CA MET A 356 6.22 -14.30 7.14
C MET A 356 7.46 -13.45 7.44
N LEU A 357 7.52 -12.24 6.86
CA LEU A 357 8.49 -11.21 7.13
C LEU A 357 7.82 -10.01 7.83
N GLN A 358 8.63 -9.12 8.37
CA GLN A 358 8.18 -7.93 9.09
C GLN A 358 7.82 -6.77 8.11
N ILE A 359 7.09 -7.10 7.03
CA ILE A 359 6.76 -6.17 5.94
C ILE A 359 5.47 -5.39 6.27
N PRO A 360 5.44 -4.05 6.18
CA PRO A 360 4.19 -3.29 6.27
C PRO A 360 3.33 -3.51 5.02
N ILE A 361 2.03 -3.71 5.21
CA ILE A 361 1.08 -3.94 4.12
C ILE A 361 0.02 -2.85 4.15
N PHE A 362 -0.17 -2.19 3.01
CA PHE A 362 -1.22 -1.18 2.83
C PHE A 362 -2.26 -1.70 1.85
N HIS A 363 -3.48 -1.85 2.34
CA HIS A 363 -4.64 -2.12 1.51
C HIS A 363 -5.25 -0.77 1.14
N VAL A 364 -5.46 -0.51 -0.13
CA VAL A 364 -6.00 0.77 -0.61
C VAL A 364 -7.14 0.53 -1.58
N ASN A 365 -8.19 1.34 -1.48
CA ASN A 365 -9.31 1.31 -2.40
C ASN A 365 -8.87 1.86 -3.76
N GLY A 366 -9.00 1.06 -4.82
CA GLY A 366 -8.61 1.44 -6.18
C GLY A 366 -9.41 2.61 -6.76
N GLU A 367 -10.62 2.88 -6.26
CA GLU A 367 -11.48 3.99 -6.69
C GLU A 367 -11.14 5.33 -6.01
N ASP A 368 -10.18 5.33 -5.06
CA ASP A 368 -9.66 6.53 -4.41
C ASP A 368 -8.19 6.75 -4.84
N PRO A 369 -7.95 7.36 -6.01
CA PRO A 369 -6.60 7.51 -6.55
C PRO A 369 -5.73 8.47 -5.73
N GLU A 370 -6.32 9.37 -4.94
CA GLU A 370 -5.59 10.22 -3.99
C GLU A 370 -5.07 9.38 -2.80
N ALA A 371 -5.88 8.45 -2.28
CA ALA A 371 -5.43 7.50 -1.28
C ALA A 371 -4.32 6.57 -1.83
N VAL A 372 -4.43 6.13 -3.08
CA VAL A 372 -3.37 5.37 -3.77
C VAL A 372 -2.07 6.17 -3.83
N ALA A 373 -2.14 7.42 -4.29
CA ALA A 373 -1.00 8.33 -4.34
C ALA A 373 -0.35 8.55 -2.97
N GLN A 374 -1.17 8.64 -1.91
CA GLN A 374 -0.68 8.76 -0.55
C GLN A 374 0.05 7.51 -0.07
N VAL A 375 -0.46 6.32 -0.37
CA VAL A 375 0.22 5.05 -0.05
C VAL A 375 1.57 4.98 -0.77
N VAL A 376 1.64 5.40 -2.04
CA VAL A 376 2.90 5.45 -2.79
C VAL A 376 3.93 6.39 -2.17
N ARG A 377 3.51 7.51 -1.57
CA ARG A 377 4.44 8.41 -0.86
C ARG A 377 4.97 7.83 0.46
N LEU A 378 4.24 6.88 1.04
CA LEU A 378 4.57 6.24 2.30
C LEU A 378 5.41 4.97 2.10
N ALA A 379 5.08 4.19 1.08
CA ALA A 379 5.85 3.03 0.61
C ALA A 379 7.20 3.48 0.07
#